data_AF-A0A1P8KN95-F1
#
_entry.id   AF-A0A1P8KN95-F1
#
_cell.length_a   1.000
_cell.length_b   1.000
_cell.length_c   1.000
_cell.angle_alpha   90.00
_cell.angle_beta   90.00
_cell.angle_gamma   90.00
#
_symmetry.space_group_name_H-M   'P 1'
#
loop_
_entity.id
_entity.type
_entity.pdbx_description
1 polymer ?
#
loop_
_entity_poly.entity_id
_entity_poly.type
_entity_poly.pdbx_seq_one_letter_code
_entity_poly.pdbx_strand_id
1 'polypeptide(L)'
;MDFLTFKTFISTEILIIFYYLGAIFLPFITWILLKWAIKRYKLINTSYENIKESLWKTLSKKQQLKFLSFFIILFIFMEIFWRMLFEFLIAYMQIRDALLQI
;
A
#
# COMPACT_ATOMS: atom_id res chain seq x y z
N MET A 1 26.33 -16.89 6.44
CA MET A 1 25.56 -16.55 5.22
C MET A 1 24.11 -16.98 5.43
N ASP A 2 23.55 -16.66 6.61
CA ASP A 2 22.29 -17.24 7.12
C ASP A 2 21.28 -16.16 7.53
N PHE A 3 21.52 -14.92 7.07
CA PHE A 3 20.64 -13.78 7.35
C PHE A 3 19.34 -13.84 6.51
N LEU A 4 19.34 -14.64 5.44
CA LEU A 4 18.23 -14.83 4.50
C LEU A 4 17.58 -16.21 4.60
N THR A 5 17.67 -16.91 5.74
CA THR A 5 16.81 -18.06 5.96
C THR A 5 15.38 -17.59 6.25
N PHE A 6 14.40 -18.28 5.68
CA PHE A 6 12.96 -18.04 5.83
C PHE A 6 12.53 -17.86 7.30
N LYS A 7 13.25 -18.51 8.23
CA LYS A 7 13.08 -18.41 9.69
C LYS A 7 13.37 -17.01 10.25
N THR A 8 14.38 -16.32 9.72
CA THR A 8 14.78 -14.98 10.15
C THR A 8 13.88 -13.93 9.50
N PHE A 9 13.68 -14.04 8.18
CA PHE A 9 12.97 -13.03 7.38
C PHE A 9 11.45 -12.96 7.66
N ILE A 10 10.86 -14.06 8.11
CA ILE A 10 9.43 -14.17 8.47
C ILE A 10 9.28 -14.40 9.98
N SER A 11 10.27 -14.01 10.78
CA SER A 11 10.10 -13.97 12.23
C SER A 11 9.02 -12.95 12.59
N THR A 12 8.29 -13.20 13.68
CA THR A 12 7.24 -12.30 14.18
C THR A 12 7.75 -10.86 14.35
N GLU A 13 8.98 -10.69 14.85
CA GLU A 13 9.60 -9.38 15.04
C GLU A 13 9.80 -8.62 13.73
N ILE A 14 10.30 -9.30 12.69
CA ILE A 14 10.52 -8.68 11.37
C ILE A 14 9.20 -8.38 10.66
N LEU A 15 8.19 -9.26 10.79
CA LEU A 15 6.83 -9.01 10.29
C LEU A 15 6.21 -7.76 10.93
N ILE A 16 6.38 -7.55 12.23
CA ILE A 16 5.90 -6.36 12.93
C ILE A 16 6.62 -5.10 12.43
N ILE A 17 7.94 -5.18 12.22
CA ILE A 17 8.71 -4.08 11.63
C ILE A 17 8.20 -3.75 10.22
N PHE A 18 7.98 -4.75 9.36
CA PHE A 18 7.41 -4.55 8.03
C PHE A 18 5.97 -4.03 8.06
N TYR A 19 5.18 -4.42 9.04
CA TYR A 19 3.82 -3.91 9.22
C TYR A 19 3.83 -2.39 9.43
N TYR A 20 4.65 -1.88 10.36
CA TYR A 20 4.76 -0.44 10.63
C TYR A 20 5.51 0.31 9.52
N LEU A 21 6.58 -0.28 8.98
CA LEU A 21 7.29 0.30 7.84
C LEU A 21 6.35 0.42 6.63
N GLY A 22 5.57 -0.62 6.34
CA GLY A 22 4.57 -0.60 5.28
C GLY A 22 3.59 0.56 5.45
N ALA A 23 2.98 0.71 6.64
CA ALA A 23 2.02 1.78 6.88
C ALA A 23 2.58 3.21 6.63
N ILE A 24 3.86 3.45 6.96
CA ILE A 24 4.50 4.77 6.82
C ILE A 24 5.11 4.96 5.42
N PHE A 25 5.82 3.96 4.92
CA PHE A 25 6.57 4.05 3.68
C PHE A 25 5.69 3.87 2.45
N LEU A 26 4.60 3.09 2.50
CA LEU A 26 3.72 2.87 1.37
C LEU A 26 3.12 4.18 0.80
N PRO A 27 2.55 5.12 1.59
CA PRO A 27 2.05 6.38 1.04
C PRO A 27 3.18 7.26 0.46
N PHE A 28 4.37 7.24 1.06
CA PHE A 28 5.52 8.01 0.57
C PHE A 28 6.09 7.45 -0.74
N ILE A 29 6.32 6.14 -0.80
CA ILE A 29 6.87 5.44 -1.97
C ILE A 29 5.88 5.55 -3.14
N THR A 30 4.59 5.33 -2.91
CA THR A 30 3.57 5.46 -3.95
C THR A 30 3.51 6.87 -4.52
N TRP A 31 3.58 7.90 -3.66
CA TRP A 31 3.63 9.30 -4.10
C TRP A 31 4.87 9.63 -4.94
N ILE A 32 6.06 9.21 -4.50
CA ILE A 32 7.31 9.44 -5.22
C ILE A 32 7.31 8.72 -6.57
N LEU A 33 6.92 7.44 -6.59
CA LEU A 33 6.84 6.64 -7.81
C LEU A 33 5.83 7.24 -8.80
N LEU A 34 4.67 7.70 -8.33
CA LEU A 34 3.66 8.33 -9.17
C LEU A 34 4.22 9.61 -9.82
N LYS A 35 4.81 10.52 -9.02
CA LYS A 35 5.42 11.74 -9.54
C LYS A 35 6.53 11.46 -10.54
N TRP A 36 7.37 10.47 -10.23
CA TRP A 36 8.46 10.06 -11.10
C TRP A 36 7.94 9.47 -12.42
N ALA A 37 6.93 8.61 -12.38
CA ALA A 37 6.32 8.02 -13.57
C ALA A 37 5.69 9.10 -14.46
N ILE A 38 4.91 10.03 -13.88
CA ILE A 38 4.31 11.14 -14.63
C ILE A 38 5.39 11.99 -15.29
N LYS A 39 6.46 12.34 -14.56
CA LYS A 39 7.55 13.18 -15.10
C LYS A 39 8.38 12.47 -16.16
N ARG A 40 8.60 11.16 -16.02
CA ARG A 40 9.45 10.36 -16.91
C ARG A 40 8.79 10.10 -18.27
N TYR A 41 7.47 9.92 -18.29
CA TYR A 41 6.74 9.62 -19.53
C TYR A 41 6.00 10.87 -20.03
N LYS A 42 6.57 11.55 -21.02
CA LYS A 42 6.03 12.79 -21.61
C LYS A 42 4.58 12.62 -22.10
N LEU A 43 4.24 11.44 -22.66
CA LEU A 43 2.87 11.07 -23.06
C LEU A 43 1.89 10.99 -21.87
N ILE A 44 2.36 10.47 -20.73
CA ILE A 44 1.54 10.38 -19.52
C ILE A 44 1.36 11.77 -18.92
N ASN A 45 2.38 12.64 -18.95
CA ASN A 45 2.27 13.99 -18.42
C ASN A 45 1.23 14.84 -19.16
N THR A 46 1.28 14.89 -20.49
CA THR A 46 0.30 15.65 -21.28
C THR A 46 -1.10 15.05 -21.19
N SER A 47 -1.22 13.72 -21.23
CA SER A 47 -2.52 13.08 -21.08
C SER A 47 -3.08 13.25 -19.66
N TYR A 48 -2.24 13.24 -18.63
CA TYR A 48 -2.65 13.46 -17.24
C TYR A 48 -3.21 14.87 -17.03
N GLU A 49 -2.55 15.92 -17.51
CA GLU A 49 -3.05 17.29 -17.38
C GLU A 49 -4.35 17.49 -18.15
N ASN A 50 -4.45 16.96 -19.38
CA ASN A 50 -5.66 17.05 -20.19
C ASN A 50 -6.86 16.30 -19.57
N ILE A 51 -6.63 15.09 -19.04
CA ILE A 51 -7.65 14.28 -18.39
C ILE A 51 -8.07 14.92 -17.07
N LYS A 52 -7.12 15.44 -16.28
CA LYS A 52 -7.40 16.15 -15.05
C LYS A 52 -8.27 17.37 -15.33
N GLU A 53 -7.87 18.22 -16.27
CA GLU A 53 -8.63 19.42 -16.59
C GLU A 53 -10.02 19.11 -17.16
N SER A 54 -10.14 18.09 -18.01
CA SER A 54 -11.42 17.62 -18.54
C SER A 54 -12.32 17.03 -17.45
N LEU A 55 -11.82 16.11 -16.62
CA LEU A 55 -12.61 15.50 -15.54
C LEU A 55 -13.08 16.52 -14.50
N TRP A 56 -12.21 17.45 -14.09
CA TRP A 56 -12.57 18.48 -13.12
C TRP A 56 -13.55 19.52 -13.67
N LYS A 57 -13.53 19.80 -14.98
CA LYS A 57 -14.52 20.68 -15.63
C LYS A 57 -15.85 19.98 -15.91
N THR A 58 -15.84 18.68 -16.21
CA THR A 58 -17.05 17.91 -16.58
C THR A 58 -17.79 17.33 -15.37
N LEU A 59 -17.10 16.97 -14.27
CA LEU A 59 -17.78 16.47 -13.08
C LEU A 59 -18.37 17.62 -12.24
N SER A 60 -19.63 17.46 -11.83
CA SER A 60 -20.24 18.34 -10.83
C SER A 60 -19.58 18.17 -9.45
N LYS A 61 -19.62 19.20 -8.59
CA LYS A 61 -19.08 19.14 -7.22
C LYS A 61 -19.57 17.93 -6.40
N LYS A 62 -20.82 17.50 -6.61
CA LYS A 62 -21.40 16.31 -5.95
C LYS A 62 -20.76 15.00 -6.44
N GLN A 63 -20.46 14.89 -7.74
CA GLN A 63 -19.79 13.72 -8.29
C GLN A 63 -18.31 13.69 -7.92
N GLN A 64 -17.65 14.86 -7.88
CA GLN A 64 -16.26 14.97 -7.41
C GLN A 64 -16.12 14.48 -5.96
N LEU A 65 -17.06 14.87 -5.09
CA LEU A 65 -17.07 14.40 -3.69
C LEU A 65 -17.30 12.89 -3.59
N LYS A 66 -18.22 12.32 -4.38
CA LYS A 66 -18.44 10.86 -4.42
C LYS A 66 -17.20 10.12 -4.93
N PHE A 67 -16.55 10.65 -5.96
CA PHE A 67 -15.33 10.10 -6.51
C PHE A 67 -14.21 10.11 -5.47
N LEU A 68 -13.98 11.25 -4.80
CA LEU A 68 -12.98 11.34 -3.73
C LEU A 68 -13.30 10.39 -2.57
N SER A 69 -14.56 10.33 -2.14
CA SER A 69 -15.02 9.41 -1.09
C SER A 69 -14.77 7.95 -1.45
N PHE A 70 -15.01 7.55 -2.71
CA PHE A 70 -14.69 6.21 -3.20
C PHE A 70 -13.20 5.86 -3.06
N PHE A 71 -12.29 6.78 -3.41
CA PHE A 71 -10.85 6.56 -3.23
C PHE A 71 -10.46 6.47 -1.76
N ILE A 72 -11.05 7.29 -0.88
CA ILE A 72 -10.81 7.22 0.56
C ILE A 72 -11.24 5.86 1.12
N ILE A 73 -12.42 5.38 0.71
CA ILE A 73 -12.93 4.07 1.13
C ILE A 73 -12.00 2.96 0.64
N LEU A 74 -11.59 2.96 -0.63
CA LEU A 74 -10.64 1.98 -1.15
C LEU A 74 -9.30 2.01 -0.41
N PHE A 75 -8.80 3.20 -0.06
CA PHE A 75 -7.57 3.35 0.71
C PHE A 75 -7.69 2.69 2.09
N ILE A 76 -8.78 2.96 2.81
CA ILE A 76 -9.06 2.34 4.11
C ILE A 76 -9.18 0.81 3.98
N PHE A 77 -9.87 0.32 2.95
CA PHE A 77 -9.97 -1.12 2.69
C PHE A 77 -8.61 -1.76 2.46
N MET A 78 -7.73 -1.12 1.68
CA MET A 78 -6.37 -1.61 1.45
C MET A 78 -5.53 -1.61 2.72
N GLU A 79 -5.68 -0.59 3.59
CA GLU A 79 -5.00 -0.53 4.88
C GLU A 79 -5.46 -1.66 5.82
N ILE A 80 -6.77 -1.89 5.92
CA ILE A 80 -7.33 -2.99 6.72
C ILE A 80 -6.89 -4.34 6.17
N PHE A 81 -6.92 -4.52 4.84
CA PHE A 81 -6.49 -5.75 4.20
C PHE A 81 -5.00 -6.03 4.48
N TRP A 82 -4.15 -5.01 4.36
CA TRP A 82 -2.74 -5.09 4.71
C TRP A 82 -2.57 -5.51 6.17
N ARG A 83 -3.27 -4.85 7.10
CA ARG A 83 -3.24 -5.22 8.53
C ARG A 83 -3.65 -6.68 8.75
N MET A 84 -4.76 -7.13 8.16
CA MET A 84 -5.21 -8.52 8.29
C MET A 84 -4.19 -9.52 7.74
N LEU A 85 -3.55 -9.22 6.61
CA LEU A 85 -2.51 -10.07 6.03
C LEU A 85 -1.33 -10.24 7.00
N PHE A 86 -0.83 -9.15 7.58
CA PHE A 86 0.29 -9.20 8.52
C PHE A 86 -0.07 -9.89 9.83
N GLU A 87 -1.23 -9.56 10.41
CA GLU A 87 -1.70 -10.21 11.65
C GLU A 87 -1.90 -11.71 11.45
N PHE A 88 -2.45 -12.13 10.30
CA PHE A 88 -2.58 -13.55 9.94
C PHE A 88 -1.23 -14.25 9.84
N LEU A 89 -0.25 -13.64 9.16
CA LEU A 89 1.10 -14.20 9.02
C LEU A 89 1.80 -14.32 10.38
N ILE A 90 1.67 -13.31 11.24
CA ILE A 90 2.20 -13.33 12.60
C ILE A 90 1.59 -14.48 13.40
N ALA A 91 0.26 -14.59 13.42
CA ALA A 91 -0.44 -15.64 14.14
C ALA A 91 -0.08 -17.03 13.62
N TYR A 92 0.04 -17.19 12.30
CA TYR A 92 0.49 -18.44 11.68
C TYR A 92 1.89 -18.85 12.17
N MET A 93 2.83 -17.90 12.22
CA MET A 93 4.18 -18.18 12.71
C MET A 93 4.19 -18.54 14.20
N GLN A 94 3.42 -17.82 15.03
CA GLN A 94 3.29 -18.13 16.46
C GLN A 94 2.74 -19.54 16.70
N ILE A 95 1.72 -19.96 15.95
CA ILE A 95 1.14 -21.31 16.05
C ILE A 95 2.17 -22.36 15.63
N ARG A 96 2.89 -22.11 14.53
CA ARG A 96 3.95 -23.00 14.06
C ARG A 96 5.04 -23.20 15.10
N ASP A 97 5.51 -22.12 15.72
CA ASP A 97 6.58 -22.17 16.71
C ASP A 97 6.10 -22.90 18.00
N ALA A 98 4.86 -22.64 18.44
CA ALA A 98 4.25 -23.35 19.56
C ALA A 98 4.11 -24.87 19.31
N LEU A 99 3.73 -25.27 18.09
CA LEU A 99 3.59 -26.68 17.71
C LEU A 99 4.93 -27.39 17.56
N LEU A 100 5.96 -26.68 17.08
CA LEU A 100 7.28 -27.26 16.87
C LEU A 100 8.17 -27.22 18.12
N GLN A 101 7.75 -26.53 19.19
CA GLN A 101 8.53 -26.33 20.43
C GLN A 101 9.95 -25.79 20.16
N ILE A 102 10.10 -24.92 19.16
CA ILE A 102 11.36 -24.23 18.83
C ILE A 102 11.16 -22.74 19.01
#